data_AF-A0AAX1PDX3-F1
#
_entry.id   AF-A0AAX1PDX3-F1
#
_cell.length_a   1.000
_cell.length_b   1.000
_cell.length_c   1.000
_cell.angle_alpha   90.00
_cell.angle_beta   90.00
_cell.angle_gamma   90.00
#
_symmetry.space_group_name_H-M   'P 1'
#
loop_
_entity.id
_entity.type
_entity.pdbx_description
1 polymer ?
#
loop_
_entity_poly.entity_id
_entity_poly.type
_entity_poly.pdbx_seq_one_letter_code
_entity_poly.pdbx_strand_id
1 'polypeptide(L)'
;MAYEVCDAFIDDAVRYSEMDTMYLTTLRSQVMAAKDLAFFERLFSTTSDKLLRAYSAHSIEQAREMAFRDTRRWELLLLDIGIKMHGQPASELWSTYYLACRETLL
;
A
#
# COMPACT_ATOMS: atom_id res chain seq x y z
N MET A 1 1.30 12.67 12.01
CA MET A 1 0.34 12.19 10.99
C MET A 1 1.03 11.71 9.72
N ALA A 2 1.59 12.56 8.84
CA ALA A 2 2.22 12.06 7.60
C ALA A 2 3.42 11.13 7.84
N TYR A 3 4.24 11.42 8.85
CA TYR A 3 5.37 10.55 9.25
C TYR A 3 4.89 9.18 9.74
N GLU A 4 3.84 9.11 10.57
CA GLU A 4 3.28 7.85 11.09
C GLU A 4 2.67 6.98 9.97
N VAL A 5 2.07 7.63 8.97
CA VAL A 5 1.53 6.97 7.77
C VAL A 5 2.66 6.36 6.94
N CYS A 6 3.80 7.04 6.82
CA CYS A 6 4.98 6.52 6.15
C CYS A 6 5.71 5.44 6.96
N ASP A 7 5.73 5.51 8.29
CA ASP A 7 6.33 4.48 9.14
C ASP A 7 5.57 3.15 9.00
N ALA A 8 4.24 3.19 9.10
CA ALA A 8 3.39 2.02 8.88
C ALA A 8 3.55 1.45 7.44
N PHE A 9 3.69 2.32 6.45
CA PHE A 9 3.99 1.92 5.07
C PHE A 9 5.32 1.17 4.97
N ILE A 10 6.39 1.67 5.61
CA ILE A 10 7.70 1.02 5.56
C ILE A 10 7.68 -0.32 6.28
N ASP A 11 7.03 -0.43 7.44
CA ASP A 11 6.92 -1.69 8.16
C ASP A 11 6.22 -2.78 7.33
N ASP A 12 5.17 -2.42 6.60
CA ASP A 12 4.48 -3.33 5.68
C ASP A 12 5.35 -3.70 4.47
N ALA A 13 6.09 -2.74 3.91
CA ALA A 13 7.03 -3.01 2.81
C ALA A 13 8.21 -3.90 3.23
N VAL A 14 8.72 -3.74 4.45
CA VAL A 14 9.72 -4.64 5.05
C VAL A 14 9.14 -6.05 5.16
N ARG A 15 7.93 -6.19 5.67
CA ARG A 15 7.25 -7.50 5.75
C ARG A 15 7.12 -8.14 4.37
N TYR A 16 6.83 -7.37 3.32
CA TYR A 16 6.81 -7.91 1.95
C TYR A 16 8.20 -8.30 1.46
N SER A 17 9.26 -7.55 1.80
CA SER A 17 10.62 -7.92 1.37
C SER A 17 11.10 -9.27 1.92
N GLU A 18 10.50 -9.74 3.01
CA GLU A 18 10.77 -11.05 3.61
C GLU A 18 9.93 -12.18 2.99
N MET A 19 8.89 -11.85 2.22
CA MET A 19 8.02 -12.83 1.57
C MET A 19 8.60 -13.35 0.25
N ASP A 20 8.12 -14.52 -0.18
CA ASP A 20 8.48 -15.12 -1.46
C ASP A 20 8.18 -14.19 -2.65
N THR A 21 9.16 -13.98 -3.53
CA THR A 21 9.04 -13.04 -4.64
C THR A 21 7.98 -13.46 -5.66
N MET A 22 7.75 -14.77 -5.84
CA MET A 22 6.73 -15.29 -6.75
C MET A 22 5.32 -15.03 -6.21
N TYR A 23 5.14 -15.17 -4.89
CA TYR A 23 3.93 -14.74 -4.21
C TYR A 23 3.69 -13.23 -4.40
N LEU A 24 4.69 -12.38 -4.15
CA LEU A 24 4.56 -10.92 -4.30
C LEU A 24 4.25 -10.51 -5.74
N THR A 25 4.89 -11.14 -6.73
CA THR A 25 4.64 -10.85 -8.16
C THR A 25 3.23 -11.26 -8.58
N THR A 26 2.73 -12.37 -8.04
CA THR A 26 1.35 -12.83 -8.25
C THR A 26 0.37 -11.84 -7.63
N LEU A 27 0.63 -11.43 -6.38
CA LEU A 27 -0.20 -10.46 -5.66
C LEU A 27 -0.24 -9.11 -6.38
N ARG A 28 0.91 -8.60 -6.85
CA ARG A 28 0.98 -7.38 -7.67
C ARG A 28 0.08 -7.46 -8.90
N SER A 29 0.10 -8.59 -9.60
CA SER A 29 -0.76 -8.80 -10.78
C SER A 29 -2.24 -8.79 -10.41
N GLN A 30 -2.60 -9.38 -9.26
CA GLN A 30 -3.97 -9.35 -8.75
C GLN A 30 -4.43 -7.94 -8.35
N VAL A 31 -3.57 -7.17 -7.68
CA VAL A 31 -3.83 -5.75 -7.35
C VAL A 31 -3.99 -4.89 -8.61
N MET A 32 -3.19 -5.14 -9.64
CA MET A 32 -3.36 -4.47 -10.94
C MET A 32 -4.69 -4.82 -11.60
N ALA A 33 -5.18 -6.06 -11.43
CA ALA A 33 -6.44 -6.53 -11.99
C ALA A 33 -7.68 -6.23 -11.12
N ALA A 34 -7.48 -5.77 -9.88
CA ALA A 34 -8.57 -5.44 -8.96
C ALA A 34 -9.50 -4.37 -9.55
N LYS A 35 -10.79 -4.50 -9.26
CA LYS A 35 -11.85 -3.60 -9.78
C LYS A 35 -12.65 -2.90 -8.69
N ASP A 36 -12.51 -3.35 -7.45
CA ASP A 36 -13.26 -2.85 -6.31
C ASP A 36 -12.46 -2.95 -5.01
N LEU A 37 -13.00 -2.32 -3.97
CA LEU A 37 -12.43 -2.34 -2.62
C LEU A 37 -12.51 -3.72 -1.96
N ALA A 38 -13.46 -4.57 -2.36
CA ALA A 38 -13.67 -5.88 -1.75
C ALA A 38 -12.47 -6.82 -1.97
N PHE A 39 -11.68 -6.59 -3.02
CA PHE A 39 -10.38 -7.25 -3.19
C PHE A 39 -9.40 -6.91 -2.06
N PHE A 40 -9.26 -5.63 -1.72
CA PHE A 40 -8.32 -5.15 -0.71
C PHE A 40 -8.75 -5.51 0.72
N GLU A 41 -10.06 -5.51 0.99
CA GLU A 41 -10.63 -5.96 2.27
C GLU A 41 -10.28 -7.42 2.61
N ARG A 42 -9.99 -8.24 1.59
CA ARG A 42 -9.58 -9.65 1.74
C ARG A 42 -8.07 -9.83 1.90
N LEU A 43 -7.28 -8.83 1.52
CA LEU A 43 -5.84 -8.91 1.45
C LEU A 43 -5.16 -8.43 2.73
N PHE A 44 -5.67 -7.35 3.31
CA PHE A 44 -5.15 -6.78 4.55
C PHE A 44 -6.31 -6.40 5.47
N SER A 45 -6.07 -6.41 6.78
CA SER A 45 -7.03 -5.92 7.79
C SER A 45 -7.30 -4.40 7.72
N THR A 46 -6.80 -3.74 6.65
CA THR A 46 -7.09 -2.37 6.28
C THR A 46 -8.55 -2.29 5.88
N THR A 47 -9.38 -2.16 6.91
CA THR A 47 -10.83 -2.06 6.82
C THR A 47 -11.16 -0.88 5.91
N SER A 48 -11.81 -1.16 4.78
CA SER A 48 -12.38 -0.17 3.86
C SER A 48 -13.13 0.95 4.58
N ASP A 49 -13.71 0.66 5.74
CA ASP A 49 -14.32 1.63 6.66
C ASP A 49 -13.40 2.80 7.05
N LYS A 50 -12.09 2.60 7.27
CA LYS A 50 -11.16 3.69 7.60
C LYS A 50 -10.95 4.62 6.41
N LEU A 51 -10.87 4.06 5.21
CA LEU A 51 -10.70 4.81 3.97
C LEU A 51 -11.98 5.53 3.57
N LEU A 52 -13.14 4.88 3.70
CA LEU A 52 -14.44 5.52 3.48
C LEU A 52 -14.70 6.67 4.45
N ARG A 53 -14.25 6.56 5.71
CA ARG A 53 -14.29 7.68 6.66
C ARG A 53 -13.40 8.85 6.25
N ALA A 54 -12.23 8.58 5.66
CA ALA A 54 -11.33 9.63 5.15
C ALA A 54 -11.96 10.46 4.02
N TYR A 55 -12.84 9.85 3.22
CA TYR A 55 -13.59 10.53 2.14
C TYR A 55 -15.05 10.83 2.50
N SER A 56 -15.40 10.87 3.79
CA SER A 56 -16.79 11.08 4.25
C SER A 56 -17.43 12.41 3.83
N ALA A 57 -16.63 13.38 3.37
CA ALA A 57 -17.10 14.63 2.79
C ALA A 57 -17.65 14.49 1.35
N HIS A 58 -17.44 13.34 0.69
CA HIS A 58 -17.88 13.07 -0.68
C HIS A 58 -19.15 12.20 -0.72
N SER A 59 -19.79 12.07 -1.89
CA SER A 59 -20.86 11.07 -2.06
C SER A 59 -20.31 9.66 -1.85
N ILE A 60 -21.18 8.70 -1.51
CA ILE A 60 -20.75 7.31 -1.26
C ILE A 60 -20.09 6.71 -2.51
N GLU A 61 -20.58 6.98 -3.71
CA GLU A 61 -19.92 6.50 -4.94
C GLU A 61 -18.52 7.11 -5.11
N GLN A 62 -18.39 8.43 -4.93
CA GLN A 62 -17.11 9.13 -5.05
C GLN A 62 -16.11 8.67 -3.99
N ALA A 63 -16.56 8.53 -2.74
CA ALA A 63 -15.74 8.04 -1.64
C ALA A 63 -15.21 6.63 -1.91
N ARG A 64 -16.03 5.74 -2.49
CA ARG A 64 -15.62 4.39 -2.89
C ARG A 64 -14.58 4.41 -4.00
N GLU A 65 -14.78 5.23 -5.04
CA GLU A 65 -13.83 5.34 -6.15
C GLU A 65 -12.48 5.90 -5.69
N MET A 66 -12.50 6.96 -4.88
CA MET A 66 -11.29 7.57 -4.32
C MET A 66 -10.57 6.58 -3.39
N ALA A 67 -11.29 5.94 -2.48
CA ALA A 67 -10.74 4.90 -1.61
C ALA A 67 -10.14 3.76 -2.42
N PHE A 68 -10.83 3.27 -3.47
CA PHE A 68 -10.30 2.21 -4.32
C PHE A 68 -9.00 2.63 -5.00
N ARG A 69 -8.99 3.80 -5.65
CA ARG A 69 -7.82 4.33 -6.36
C ARG A 69 -6.63 4.48 -5.42
N ASP A 70 -6.85 5.08 -4.26
CA ASP A 70 -5.77 5.41 -3.34
C ASP A 70 -5.25 4.14 -2.63
N THR A 71 -6.13 3.20 -2.27
CA THR A 71 -5.73 1.88 -1.74
C THR A 71 -4.94 1.08 -2.77
N ARG A 72 -5.40 1.05 -4.03
CA ARG A 72 -4.68 0.35 -5.10
C ARG A 72 -3.31 0.95 -5.34
N ARG A 73 -3.20 2.28 -5.35
CA ARG A 73 -1.91 2.97 -5.48
C ARG A 73 -0.98 2.66 -4.32
N TRP A 74 -1.52 2.66 -3.10
CA TRP A 74 -0.79 2.32 -1.88
C TRP A 74 -0.22 0.90 -1.94
N GLU A 75 -1.07 -0.07 -2.22
CA GLU A 75 -0.72 -1.48 -2.27
C GLU A 75 0.32 -1.78 -3.36
N LEU A 76 0.19 -1.16 -4.54
CA LEU A 76 1.20 -1.30 -5.60
C LEU A 76 2.55 -0.74 -5.19
N LEU A 77 2.59 0.40 -4.50
CA LEU A 77 3.83 0.98 -4.03
C LEU A 77 4.51 0.09 -2.98
N LEU A 78 3.74 -0.48 -2.05
CA LEU A 78 4.24 -1.45 -1.06
C LEU A 78 4.85 -2.67 -1.75
N LEU A 79 4.12 -3.25 -2.71
CA LEU A 79 4.58 -4.42 -3.46
C LEU A 79 5.83 -4.13 -4.28
N ASP A 80 5.88 -2.98 -4.96
CA ASP A 80 7.04 -2.59 -5.76
C ASP A 80 8.29 -2.43 -4.89
N ILE A 81 8.16 -1.81 -3.72
CA ILE A 81 9.27 -1.64 -2.78
C ILE A 81 9.66 -2.98 -2.16
N GLY A 82 8.69 -3.76 -1.68
CA GLY A 82 8.93 -5.09 -1.10
C GLY A 82 9.63 -6.04 -2.07
N ILE A 83 9.17 -6.11 -3.32
CA ILE A 83 9.81 -6.92 -4.38
C ILE A 83 11.23 -6.42 -4.65
N LYS A 84 11.42 -5.10 -4.80
CA LYS A 84 12.73 -4.52 -5.10
C LYS A 84 13.74 -4.73 -3.96
N MET A 85 13.26 -4.77 -2.73
CA MET A 85 14.05 -4.94 -1.52
C MET A 85 14.15 -6.40 -1.05
N HIS A 86 13.60 -7.35 -1.82
CA HIS A 86 13.60 -8.75 -1.42
C HIS A 86 15.02 -9.28 -1.14
N GLY A 87 15.20 -9.87 0.04
CA GLY A 87 16.49 -10.40 0.50
C GLY A 87 17.57 -9.34 0.79
N GLN A 88 17.24 -8.04 0.72
CA GLN A 88 18.16 -6.96 1.07
C GLN A 88 18.13 -6.69 2.57
N PRO A 89 19.28 -6.54 3.23
CA PRO A 89 19.31 -6.17 4.65
C PRO A 89 18.76 -4.76 4.86
N ALA A 90 18.07 -4.57 5.98
CA ALA A 90 17.58 -3.27 6.41
C ALA A 90 18.74 -2.28 6.62
N SER A 91 18.96 -1.41 5.63
CA SER A 91 20.06 -0.43 5.56
C SER A 91 19.55 0.95 5.10
N GLU A 92 20.46 1.91 4.85
CA GLU A 92 20.18 3.27 4.35
C GLU A 92 19.19 3.35 3.16
N LEU A 93 19.07 2.27 2.38
CA LEU A 93 18.08 2.16 1.30
C LEU A 93 16.64 2.36 1.80
N TRP A 94 16.28 1.85 2.98
CA TRP A 94 14.94 2.03 3.54
C TRP A 94 14.66 3.49 3.93
N SER A 95 15.69 4.22 4.36
CA SER A 95 15.56 5.67 4.62
C SER A 95 15.30 6.45 3.33
N THR A 96 15.84 6.00 2.20
CA THR A 96 15.56 6.58 0.88
C THR A 96 14.12 6.33 0.45
N TYR A 97 13.62 5.09 0.62
CA TYR A 97 12.22 4.78 0.34
C TYR A 97 11.26 5.50 1.29
N TYR A 98 11.64 5.69 2.56
CA TYR A 98 10.87 6.48 3.50
C TYR A 98 10.71 7.93 3.05
N LEU A 99 11.80 8.56 2.58
CA LEU A 99 11.75 9.92 2.04
C LEU A 99 10.90 10.00 0.77
N ALA A 100 11.06 9.07 -0.17
CA ALA A 100 10.26 9.04 -1.39
C ALA A 100 8.77 8.78 -1.12
N CYS A 101 8.47 7.90 -0.15
CA CYS A 101 7.12 7.62 0.36
C CYS A 101 6.49 8.92 0.90
N ARG A 102 7.23 9.67 1.71
CA ARG A 102 6.79 10.98 2.21
C ARG A 102 6.51 11.97 1.08
N GLU A 103 7.37 12.10 0.09
CA GLU A 103 7.18 13.04 -1.03
C GLU A 103 6.04 12.66 -1.98
N THR A 104 5.70 11.37 -2.07
CA THR A 104 4.67 10.86 -2.97
C THR A 104 3.28 10.86 -2.32
N LEU A 105 3.22 10.77 -0.99
CA LEU A 105 1.99 10.67 -0.19
C LEU A 105 1.61 11.97 0.53
N LEU A 106 2.47 13.00 0.47
CA LEU A 106 2.20 14.38 0.87
C LEU A 106 1.91 15.26 -0.35
#